data_AF-A0A9Q1BNM6-F1
#
_entry.id   AF-A0A9Q1BNM6-F1
#
_cell.length_a   1.000
_cell.length_b   1.000
_cell.length_c   1.000
_cell.angle_alpha   90.00
_cell.angle_beta   90.00
_cell.angle_gamma   90.00
#
_symmetry.space_group_name_H-M   'P 1'
#
loop_
_entity.id
_entity.type
_entity.pdbx_description
1 polymer ?
#
loop_
_entity_poly.entity_id
_entity_poly.type
_entity_poly.pdbx_seq_one_letter_code
_entity_poly.pdbx_strand_id
1 'polypeptide(L)'
;MQSGFGLLESGSVSCRNEVNIMIKNTVDVVFGGLTYWMFGFGISIWVEGESNQFMGVSNFFLDADSEVSGQLFSLFFFQTSFATTATTIVSGSMAERTKLEAYILFSIFNTLIYCFPSHWLWRTPESWFHQIGAVDLAGESNANCIA
;
A
#
# COMPACT_ATOMS: atom_id res chain seq x y z
N MET A 1 -9.11 2.05 -6.77
CA MET A 1 -9.30 1.01 -7.81
C MET A 1 -9.96 -0.28 -7.27
N GLN A 2 -10.35 -0.31 -5.98
CA GLN A 2 -10.63 -1.56 -5.28
C GLN A 2 -11.87 -2.31 -5.74
N SER A 3 -12.99 -1.61 -5.91
CA SER A 3 -14.21 -2.20 -6.48
C SER A 3 -14.01 -2.75 -7.90
N GLY A 4 -13.12 -2.12 -8.69
CA GLY A 4 -12.78 -2.59 -10.04
C GLY A 4 -12.03 -3.93 -10.01
N PHE A 5 -11.01 -4.06 -9.16
CA PHE A 5 -10.31 -5.32 -8.95
C PHE A 5 -11.23 -6.40 -8.40
N GLY A 6 -12.10 -6.08 -7.44
CA GLY A 6 -13.06 -7.04 -6.90
C GLY A 6 -13.96 -7.61 -7.98
N LEU A 7 -14.49 -6.78 -8.88
CA LEU A 7 -15.32 -7.24 -10.01
C LEU A 7 -14.53 -8.09 -11.02
N LEU A 8 -13.27 -7.73 -11.30
CA LEU A 8 -12.41 -8.50 -12.21
C LEU A 8 -12.05 -9.88 -11.65
N GLU A 9 -11.70 -9.96 -10.36
CA GLU A 9 -11.36 -11.21 -9.69
C GLU A 9 -12.60 -12.09 -9.52
N SER A 10 -13.73 -11.50 -9.15
CA SER A 10 -15.05 -12.16 -9.06
C SER A 10 -15.48 -12.78 -10.39
N GLY A 11 -15.20 -12.13 -11.51
CA GLY A 11 -15.47 -12.67 -12.85
C GLY A 11 -14.50 -13.78 -13.29
N SER A 12 -13.35 -13.91 -12.63
CA SER A 12 -12.29 -14.86 -12.98
C SER A 12 -12.33 -16.15 -12.16
N VAL A 13 -13.25 -16.27 -11.20
CA VAL A 13 -13.35 -17.41 -10.29
C VAL A 13 -14.69 -18.13 -10.37
N SER A 14 -14.73 -19.35 -9.85
CA SER A 14 -15.99 -20.11 -9.78
C SER A 14 -17.03 -19.39 -8.92
N CYS A 15 -18.31 -19.43 -9.32
CA CYS A 15 -19.44 -18.85 -8.58
C CYS A 15 -19.53 -19.30 -7.11
N ARG A 16 -18.96 -20.46 -6.78
CA ARG A 16 -18.91 -20.97 -5.39
C ARG A 16 -17.94 -20.16 -4.51
N ASN A 17 -16.90 -19.57 -5.09
CA ASN A 17 -15.82 -18.88 -4.37
C ASN A 17 -15.85 -17.35 -4.52
N GLU A 18 -16.79 -16.82 -5.31
CA GLU A 18 -16.97 -15.39 -5.58
C GLU A 18 -17.02 -14.53 -4.30
N VAL A 19 -17.87 -14.93 -3.35
CA VAL A 19 -18.07 -14.20 -2.09
C VAL A 19 -16.78 -14.14 -1.26
N ASN A 20 -15.97 -15.21 -1.27
CA ASN A 20 -14.72 -15.25 -0.52
C ASN A 20 -13.71 -14.23 -1.07
N ILE A 21 -13.71 -13.97 -2.37
CA ILE A 21 -12.81 -13.01 -3.01
C ILE A 21 -13.28 -11.58 -2.78
N MET A 22 -14.58 -11.31 -2.88
CA MET A 22 -15.14 -10.00 -2.53
C MET A 22 -14.86 -9.60 -1.07
N ILE A 23 -14.90 -10.56 -0.15
CA ILE A 23 -14.55 -10.33 1.25
C ILE A 23 -13.06 -10.00 1.40
N LYS A 24 -12.16 -10.71 0.69
CA LYS A 24 -10.72 -10.42 0.73
C LYS A 24 -10.39 -9.01 0.27
N ASN A 25 -10.98 -8.56 -0.83
CA ASN A 25 -10.79 -7.21 -1.34
C ASN A 25 -11.27 -6.16 -0.31
N THR A 26 -12.42 -6.39 0.33
CA THR A 26 -12.92 -5.51 1.39
C THR A 26 -11.97 -5.47 2.60
N VAL A 27 -11.46 -6.65 2.99
CA VAL A 27 -10.49 -6.82 4.07
C VAL A 27 -9.19 -6.08 3.76
N ASP A 28 -8.69 -6.11 2.52
CA ASP A 28 -7.48 -5.37 2.14
C ASP A 28 -7.63 -3.88 2.31
N VAL A 29 -8.79 -3.30 1.98
CA VAL A 29 -9.02 -1.88 2.18
C VAL A 29 -8.99 -1.52 3.65
N VAL A 30 -9.61 -2.35 4.50
CA VAL A 30 -9.68 -2.09 5.95
C VAL A 30 -8.31 -2.32 6.60
N PHE A 31 -7.73 -3.51 6.46
CA PHE A 31 -6.48 -3.87 7.14
C PHE A 31 -5.25 -3.24 6.48
N GLY A 32 -5.21 -3.16 5.15
CA GLY A 32 -4.15 -2.45 4.43
C GLY A 32 -4.20 -0.95 4.71
N GLY A 33 -5.38 -0.33 4.70
CA GLY A 33 -5.55 1.07 5.09
C GLY A 33 -5.12 1.36 6.54
N LEU A 34 -5.56 0.51 7.50
CA LEU A 34 -5.18 0.64 8.91
C LEU A 34 -3.67 0.43 9.12
N THR A 35 -3.07 -0.55 8.46
CA THR A 35 -1.62 -0.82 8.56
C THR A 35 -0.81 0.32 7.96
N TYR A 36 -1.27 0.87 6.84
CA TYR A 36 -0.63 2.04 6.21
C TYR A 36 -0.75 3.28 7.10
N TRP A 37 -1.87 3.46 7.81
CA TRP A 37 -2.05 4.54 8.78
C TRP A 37 -1.15 4.40 10.02
N MET A 38 -1.05 3.21 10.61
CA MET A 38 -0.24 2.97 11.82
C MET A 38 1.26 3.07 11.54
N PHE A 39 1.72 2.41 10.46
CA PHE A 39 3.14 2.23 10.17
C PHE A 39 3.55 2.76 8.80
N GLY A 40 2.71 2.55 7.78
CA GLY A 40 3.14 2.77 6.40
C GLY A 40 3.50 4.21 6.06
N PHE A 41 2.73 5.19 6.56
CA PHE A 41 3.04 6.60 6.35
C PHE A 41 4.36 7.02 7.02
N GLY A 42 4.65 6.47 8.21
CA GLY A 42 5.90 6.75 8.91
C GLY A 42 7.12 6.04 8.34
N ILE A 43 6.93 4.93 7.62
CA ILE A 43 8.01 4.21 6.93
C ILE A 43 8.32 4.85 5.57
N SER A 44 7.28 5.23 4.83
CA SER A 44 7.38 5.83 3.50
C SER A 44 7.65 7.36 3.52
N ILE A 45 7.93 7.90 4.71
CA ILE A 45 8.13 9.31 5.07
C ILE A 45 8.05 10.30 3.88
N TRP A 46 6.99 11.11 3.89
CA TRP A 46 6.74 12.14 2.87
C TRP A 46 7.01 13.57 3.37
N VAL A 47 7.37 13.72 4.65
CA VAL A 47 7.66 15.00 5.33
C VAL A 47 9.05 14.98 5.93
N GLU A 48 9.66 16.14 6.17
CA GLU A 48 10.97 16.27 6.81
C GLU A 48 10.98 15.60 8.20
N GLY A 49 11.98 14.74 8.44
CA GLY A 49 12.11 13.96 9.67
C GLY A 49 13.37 13.10 9.63
N GLU A 50 13.78 12.54 10.78
CA GLU A 50 14.93 11.64 10.84
C GLU A 50 14.64 10.38 10.01
N SER A 51 15.29 10.28 8.84
CA SER A 51 15.15 9.15 7.93
C SER A 51 16.51 8.75 7.39
N ASN A 52 16.73 7.44 7.24
CA ASN A 52 17.86 6.92 6.48
C ASN A 52 17.50 6.81 4.99
N GLN A 53 18.51 6.68 4.13
CA GLN A 53 18.33 6.46 2.68
C GLN A 53 17.44 5.25 2.34
N PHE A 54 17.31 4.30 3.29
CA PHE A 54 16.54 3.08 3.12
C PHE A 54 15.18 3.07 3.82
N MET A 55 14.95 3.91 4.83
CA MET A 55 13.71 3.84 5.63
C MET A 55 13.48 5.14 6.42
N GLY A 56 12.22 5.58 6.45
CA GLY A 56 11.74 6.60 7.38
C GLY A 56 11.39 6.04 8.76
N VAL A 57 11.65 6.80 9.84
CA VAL A 57 11.37 6.37 11.22
C VAL A 57 10.63 7.46 12.04
N SER A 58 9.71 8.19 11.42
CA SER A 58 9.04 9.36 11.99
C SER A 58 7.60 9.48 11.51
N ASN A 59 6.72 10.11 12.29
CA ASN A 59 5.28 10.27 12.02
C ASN A 59 4.47 8.96 11.93
N PHE A 60 4.72 8.04 12.87
CA PHE A 60 3.81 6.92 13.13
C PHE A 60 2.50 7.45 13.70
N PHE A 61 1.36 6.85 13.32
CA PHE A 61 0.02 7.37 13.63
C PHE A 61 -0.14 8.82 13.17
N LEU A 62 -0.41 9.01 11.87
CA LEU A 62 -0.51 10.33 11.24
C LEU A 62 -1.27 11.33 12.13
N ASP A 63 -0.50 12.18 12.81
CA ASP A 63 -0.96 13.27 13.68
C ASP A 63 -0.46 14.56 13.03
N ALA A 64 -1.35 15.21 12.31
CA ALA A 64 -1.00 16.37 11.50
C ALA A 64 -1.30 17.64 12.27
N ASP A 65 -0.32 18.54 12.33
CA ASP A 65 -0.52 19.87 12.87
C ASP A 65 -1.53 20.66 12.01
N SER A 66 -2.29 21.54 12.66
CA SER A 66 -3.49 22.16 12.10
C SER A 66 -3.24 22.94 10.80
N GLU A 67 -2.04 23.51 10.62
CA GLU A 67 -1.68 24.33 9.46
C GLU A 67 -1.40 23.51 8.18
N VAL A 68 -0.92 22.27 8.29
CA VAL A 68 -0.50 21.43 7.14
C VAL A 68 -1.42 20.21 6.93
N SER A 69 -2.38 20.02 7.84
CA SER A 69 -3.33 18.91 7.86
C SER A 69 -3.94 18.57 6.49
N GLY A 70 -4.44 19.55 5.73
CA GLY A 70 -5.07 19.29 4.43
C GLY A 70 -4.16 18.61 3.40
N GLN A 71 -2.90 19.06 3.29
CA GLN A 71 -1.94 18.49 2.34
C GLN A 71 -1.45 17.11 2.79
N LEU A 72 -1.18 16.95 4.09
CA LEU A 72 -0.79 15.68 4.70
C LEU A 72 -1.85 14.59 4.51
N PHE A 73 -3.12 14.90 4.84
CA PHE A 73 -4.21 13.93 4.68
C PHE A 73 -4.47 13.58 3.21
N SER A 74 -4.39 14.55 2.29
CA SER A 74 -4.57 14.26 0.86
C SER A 74 -3.45 13.37 0.30
N LEU A 75 -2.19 13.60 0.67
CA LEU A 75 -1.07 12.72 0.32
C LEU A 75 -1.22 11.35 0.94
N PHE A 76 -1.64 11.26 2.20
CA PHE A 76 -1.94 10.00 2.86
C PHE A 76 -3.01 9.20 2.11
N PHE A 77 -4.14 9.83 1.76
CA PHE A 77 -5.21 9.19 1.00
C PHE A 77 -4.77 8.77 -0.42
N PHE A 78 -3.91 9.56 -1.04
CA PHE A 78 -3.35 9.20 -2.34
C PHE A 78 -2.45 7.95 -2.21
N GLN A 79 -1.51 7.93 -1.27
CA GLN A 79 -0.56 6.84 -1.12
C GLN A 79 -1.19 5.55 -0.57
N THR A 80 -2.12 5.67 0.38
CA THR A 80 -2.86 4.50 0.89
C THR A 80 -3.65 3.81 -0.21
N SER A 81 -4.08 4.54 -1.25
CA SER A 81 -4.78 3.96 -2.39
C SER A 81 -3.87 3.09 -3.27
N PHE A 82 -2.59 3.46 -3.44
CA PHE A 82 -1.62 2.62 -4.15
C PHE A 82 -1.19 1.42 -3.31
N ALA A 83 -0.93 1.61 -2.02
CA ALA A 83 -0.54 0.53 -1.11
C ALA A 83 -1.62 -0.57 -1.02
N THR A 84 -2.88 -0.17 -0.90
CA THR A 84 -4.01 -1.12 -0.92
C THR A 84 -4.16 -1.77 -2.28
N THR A 85 -3.99 -1.04 -3.38
CA THR A 85 -4.08 -1.63 -4.74
C THR A 85 -3.01 -2.69 -4.97
N ALA A 86 -1.77 -2.44 -4.56
CA ALA A 86 -0.69 -3.42 -4.64
C ALA A 86 -1.01 -4.71 -3.88
N THR A 87 -1.61 -4.60 -2.69
CA THR A 87 -2.00 -5.77 -1.89
C THR A 87 -3.12 -6.59 -2.53
N THR A 88 -4.06 -5.92 -3.18
CA THR A 88 -5.17 -6.58 -3.86
C THR A 88 -4.74 -7.33 -5.12
N ILE A 89 -3.74 -6.84 -5.85
CA ILE A 89 -3.18 -7.59 -7.00
C ILE A 89 -2.66 -8.97 -6.55
N VAL A 90 -2.02 -9.04 -5.37
CA VAL A 90 -1.59 -10.33 -4.80
C VAL A 90 -2.79 -11.20 -4.40
N SER A 91 -3.90 -10.59 -3.96
CA SER A 91 -5.15 -11.29 -3.63
C SER A 91 -5.67 -12.14 -4.79
N GLY A 92 -5.65 -11.58 -6.00
CA GLY A 92 -6.10 -12.24 -7.22
C GLY A 92 -5.23 -13.44 -7.58
N SER A 93 -3.92 -13.37 -7.34
CA SER A 93 -3.01 -14.51 -7.53
C SER A 93 -3.31 -15.68 -6.59
N MET A 94 -3.86 -15.37 -5.41
CA MET A 94 -4.17 -16.32 -4.33
C MET A 94 -5.63 -16.80 -4.33
N ALA A 95 -6.34 -16.64 -5.45
CA ALA A 95 -7.73 -17.02 -5.59
C ALA A 95 -7.99 -18.52 -5.29
N GLU A 96 -9.19 -18.82 -4.75
CA GLU A 96 -9.75 -20.17 -4.54
C GLU A 96 -9.07 -21.14 -3.54
N ARG A 97 -7.81 -20.96 -3.17
CA ARG A 97 -7.03 -21.95 -2.38
C ARG A 97 -6.56 -21.48 -1.00
N THR A 98 -6.82 -20.23 -0.63
CA THR A 98 -6.28 -19.60 0.60
C THR A 98 -7.36 -19.37 1.67
N LYS A 99 -7.01 -19.67 2.93
CA LYS A 99 -7.82 -19.34 4.11
C LYS A 99 -7.80 -17.83 4.35
N LEU A 100 -8.96 -17.25 4.68
CA LEU A 100 -9.11 -15.81 4.92
C LEU A 100 -8.21 -15.31 6.06
N GLU A 101 -8.07 -16.08 7.14
CA GLU A 101 -7.25 -15.69 8.30
C GLU A 101 -5.76 -15.52 7.95
N ALA A 102 -5.20 -16.47 7.19
CA ALA A 102 -3.82 -16.40 6.72
C ALA A 102 -3.64 -15.23 5.74
N TYR A 103 -4.67 -14.93 4.95
CA TYR A 103 -4.68 -13.82 4.01
C TYR A 103 -4.66 -12.46 4.71
N ILE A 104 -5.40 -12.28 5.81
CA ILE A 104 -5.37 -11.04 6.61
C ILE A 104 -3.97 -10.75 7.12
N LEU A 105 -3.29 -11.76 7.68
CA LEU A 105 -1.92 -11.59 8.15
C LEU A 105 -0.99 -11.23 7.00
N PHE A 106 -1.13 -11.91 5.86
CA PHE A 106 -0.35 -11.63 4.65
C PHE A 106 -0.57 -10.19 4.15
N SER A 107 -1.80 -9.71 4.09
CA SER A 107 -2.18 -8.36 3.64
C SER A 107 -1.49 -7.26 4.47
N ILE A 108 -1.41 -7.45 5.80
CA ILE A 108 -0.69 -6.56 6.71
C ILE A 108 0.82 -6.55 6.38
N PHE A 109 1.43 -7.73 6.25
CA PHE A 109 2.86 -7.83 5.91
C PHE A 109 3.18 -7.24 4.54
N ASN A 110 2.34 -7.48 3.54
CA ASN A 110 2.51 -6.96 2.19
C ASN A 110 2.48 -5.43 2.18
N THR A 111 1.53 -4.84 2.93
CA THR A 111 1.43 -3.38 3.07
C THR A 111 2.71 -2.78 3.68
N LEU A 112 3.32 -3.46 4.67
CA LEU A 112 4.60 -3.01 5.26
C LEU A 112 5.76 -3.12 4.26
N ILE A 113 5.82 -4.22 3.50
CA ILE A 113 6.86 -4.42 2.48
C ILE A 113 6.76 -3.35 1.39
N TYR A 114 5.55 -3.01 0.94
CA TYR A 114 5.31 -1.95 -0.04
C TYR A 114 5.87 -0.58 0.39
N CYS A 115 5.92 -0.30 1.70
CA CYS A 115 6.38 0.99 2.20
C CYS A 115 7.88 1.25 1.99
N PHE A 116 8.71 0.20 1.91
CA PHE A 116 10.15 0.38 1.71
C PHE A 116 10.48 0.85 0.28
N PRO A 117 9.99 0.21 -0.79
CA PRO A 117 10.26 0.70 -2.15
C PRO A 117 9.58 2.02 -2.45
N SER A 118 8.41 2.26 -1.84
CA SER A 118 7.76 3.58 -1.86
C SER A 118 8.71 4.67 -1.34
N HIS A 119 9.40 4.45 -0.22
CA HIS A 119 10.44 5.34 0.30
C HIS A 119 11.62 5.47 -0.65
N TRP A 120 12.11 4.37 -1.21
CA TRP A 120 13.34 4.40 -2.01
C TRP A 120 13.20 5.14 -3.34
N LEU A 121 11.99 5.23 -3.87
CA LEU A 121 11.75 5.66 -5.24
C LEU A 121 11.06 7.02 -5.32
N TRP A 122 10.24 7.36 -4.34
CA TRP A 122 9.44 8.59 -4.36
C TRP A 122 9.82 9.62 -3.30
N ARG A 123 10.70 9.30 -2.35
CA ARG A 123 11.31 10.29 -1.46
C ARG A 123 12.37 11.08 -2.24
N THR A 124 12.24 12.40 -2.28
CA THR A 124 13.21 13.30 -2.91
C THR A 124 13.79 14.22 -1.83
N PRO A 125 15.11 14.53 -1.78
CA PRO A 125 16.19 14.15 -2.69
C PRO A 125 17.12 13.02 -2.19
N GLU A 126 16.92 12.48 -0.99
CA GLU A 126 17.88 11.57 -0.33
C GLU A 126 17.72 10.09 -0.69
N SER A 127 16.71 9.70 -1.47
CA SER A 127 16.45 8.28 -1.74
C SER A 127 17.44 7.65 -2.71
N TRP A 128 17.69 6.35 -2.51
CA TRP A 128 18.69 5.63 -3.28
C TRP A 128 18.35 5.53 -4.76
N PHE A 129 17.08 5.26 -5.12
CA PHE A 129 16.70 5.16 -6.54
C PHE A 129 16.65 6.51 -7.24
N HIS A 130 16.36 7.59 -6.51
CA HIS A 130 16.40 8.93 -7.09
C HIS A 130 17.85 9.37 -7.39
N GLN A 131 18.82 9.00 -6.56
CA GLN A 131 20.24 9.30 -6.79
C GLN A 131 20.81 8.61 -8.04
N ILE A 132 20.30 7.43 -8.40
CA ILE A 132 20.69 6.72 -9.64
C ILE A 132 19.86 7.14 -10.87
N GLY A 133 18.97 8.13 -10.73
CA GLY A 133 18.17 8.69 -11.83
C GLY A 133 16.94 7.87 -12.23
N ALA A 134 16.47 6.96 -11.37
CA ALA A 134 15.22 6.24 -11.63
C ALA A 134 14.01 7.18 -11.47
N VAL A 135 13.09 7.12 -12.43
CA VAL A 135 11.87 7.93 -12.45
C VAL A 135 10.67 7.00 -12.53
N ASP A 136 9.82 7.01 -11.50
CA ASP A 136 8.49 6.40 -11.53
C ASP A 136 7.46 7.47 -11.18
N LEU A 137 6.61 7.79 -12.15
CA LEU A 137 5.68 8.92 -12.07
C LEU A 137 4.31 8.50 -11.54
N ALA A 138 3.94 7.23 -11.68
CA ALA A 138 2.59 6.71 -11.41
C ALA A 138 2.58 5.46 -10.51
N GLY A 139 3.75 4.96 -10.11
CA GLY A 139 3.87 3.84 -9.20
C GLY A 139 3.81 2.50 -9.91
N GLU A 140 4.23 2.46 -11.18
CA GLU A 140 4.26 1.20 -11.93
C GLU A 140 5.25 0.21 -11.30
N SER A 141 6.42 0.70 -10.88
CA SER A 141 7.42 -0.14 -10.23
C SER A 141 6.98 -0.50 -8.81
N ASN A 142 6.39 0.45 -8.07
CA ASN A 142 6.00 0.22 -6.69
C ASN A 142 4.72 -0.64 -6.56
N ALA A 143 3.70 -0.42 -7.38
CA ALA A 143 2.41 -1.10 -7.24
C ALA A 143 2.32 -2.39 -8.06
N ASN A 144 2.89 -2.45 -9.26
CA ASN A 144 2.74 -3.62 -10.14
C ASN A 144 3.91 -4.60 -10.10
N CYS A 145 5.15 -4.17 -9.84
CA CYS A 145 6.29 -5.10 -9.75
C CYS A 145 6.50 -5.71 -8.36
N ILE A 146 5.91 -5.12 -7.32
CA ILE A 146 6.04 -5.59 -5.93
C ILE A 146 4.89 -6.53 -5.55
N ALA A 147 3.74 -6.38 -6.22
CA ALA A 147 2.63 -7.31 -6.13
C ALA A 147 2.91 -8.59 -6.93
#